data_AF-A0A3E5ICL4-F1
#
_entry.id   AF-A0A3E5ICL4-F1
#
_cell.length_a   1.000
_cell.length_b   1.000
_cell.length_c   1.000
_cell.angle_alpha   90.00
_cell.angle_beta   90.00
_cell.angle_gamma   90.00
#
_symmetry.space_group_name_H-M   'P 1'
#
loop_
_entity.id
_entity.type
_entity.pdbx_description
1 polymer ?
#
loop_
_entity_poly.entity_id
_entity_poly.type
_entity_poly.pdbx_seq_one_letter_code
_entity_poly.pdbx_strand_id
1 'polypeptide(L)'
;MEATVPHRKKIITLKEDTFRDLSVMAAKQGTNLKRLIESMLDKAADEYDGNESYRYLSENYPDGKVMLGKEEREEFIDWLGVVEK
;
A
#
# COMPACT_ATOMS: atom_id res chain seq x y z
N MET A 1 6.92 -10.94 -26.04
CA MET A 1 7.66 -11.58 -24.93
C MET A 1 6.80 -11.41 -23.70
N GLU A 2 6.31 -12.50 -23.12
CA GLU A 2 5.46 -12.46 -21.93
C GLU A 2 6.32 -12.00 -20.75
N ALA A 3 6.02 -10.84 -20.18
CA ALA A 3 6.79 -10.28 -19.07
C ALA A 3 6.58 -11.15 -17.84
N THR A 4 7.62 -11.87 -17.38
CA THR A 4 7.55 -12.65 -16.15
C THR A 4 7.42 -11.70 -14.96
N VAL A 5 6.29 -11.74 -14.25
CA VAL A 5 6.10 -10.95 -13.02
C VAL A 5 7.09 -11.46 -11.96
N PRO A 6 7.91 -10.58 -11.36
CA PRO A 6 8.85 -10.98 -10.32
C PRO A 6 8.10 -11.34 -9.04
N HIS A 7 8.36 -12.53 -8.48
CA HIS A 7 7.73 -13.01 -7.25
C HIS A 7 8.70 -12.86 -6.06
N ARG A 8 8.20 -12.37 -4.91
CA ARG A 8 8.97 -12.29 -3.65
C ARG A 8 8.37 -13.23 -2.60
N LYS A 9 9.22 -13.91 -1.82
CA LYS A 9 8.79 -14.82 -0.75
C LYS A 9 8.81 -14.12 0.61
N LYS A 10 7.72 -14.23 1.37
CA LYS A 10 7.64 -13.84 2.78
C LYS A 10 7.18 -15.02 3.63
N ILE A 11 7.82 -15.24 4.76
CA ILE A 11 7.37 -16.21 5.78
C ILE A 11 6.52 -15.44 6.78
N ILE A 12 5.32 -15.95 7.08
CA ILE A 12 4.36 -15.36 8.01
C ILE A 12 3.98 -16.38 9.09
N THR A 13 3.69 -15.88 10.28
CA THR A 13 3.15 -16.69 11.39
C THR A 13 1.68 -16.33 11.56
N LEU A 14 0.81 -17.34 11.59
CA LEU A 14 -0.62 -17.18 11.81
C LEU A 14 -1.00 -17.72 13.18
N LYS A 15 -2.06 -17.16 13.77
CA LYS A 15 -2.72 -17.77 14.94
C LYS A 15 -3.27 -19.14 14.54
N GLU A 16 -3.25 -20.09 15.47
CA GLU A 16 -3.67 -21.48 15.21
C GLU A 16 -5.12 -21.56 14.69
N ASP A 17 -6.05 -20.87 15.33
CA ASP A 17 -7.45 -20.84 14.90
C ASP A 17 -7.60 -20.28 13.48
N THR A 18 -6.89 -19.18 13.17
CA THR A 18 -6.89 -18.57 11.83
C THR A 18 -6.33 -19.53 10.79
N PHE A 19 -5.26 -20.26 11.10
CA PHE A 19 -4.69 -21.26 10.21
C PHE A 19 -5.69 -22.38 9.91
N ARG A 20 -6.39 -22.89 10.93
CA ARG A 20 -7.41 -23.92 10.77
C ARG A 20 -8.56 -23.44 9.90
N ASP A 21 -9.10 -22.27 10.18
CA ASP A 21 -10.28 -21.75 9.49
C ASP A 21 -9.98 -21.45 8.02
N LEU A 22 -8.81 -20.86 7.73
CA LEU A 22 -8.35 -20.65 6.34
C LEU A 22 -8.07 -21.98 5.62
N SER A 23 -7.58 -23.00 6.33
CA SER A 23 -7.35 -24.33 5.74
C SER A 23 -8.67 -24.98 5.32
N VAL A 24 -9.70 -24.89 6.16
CA VAL A 24 -11.05 -25.38 5.84
C VAL A 24 -11.63 -24.59 4.67
N MET A 25 -11.46 -23.27 4.64
CA MET A 25 -11.90 -22.43 3.54
C MET A 25 -11.22 -22.82 2.21
N ALA A 26 -9.90 -23.07 2.24
CA ALA A 26 -9.16 -23.50 1.07
C ALA A 26 -9.67 -24.85 0.54
N ALA A 27 -9.87 -25.82 1.44
CA ALA A 27 -10.40 -27.13 1.08
C ALA A 27 -11.81 -27.03 0.46
N LYS A 28 -12.68 -26.19 1.03
CA LYS A 28 -14.03 -25.92 0.48
C LYS A 28 -13.99 -25.34 -0.94
N GLN A 29 -12.96 -24.55 -1.26
CA GLN A 29 -12.77 -23.94 -2.58
C GLN A 29 -11.97 -24.84 -3.55
N GLY A 30 -11.60 -26.06 -3.15
CA GLY A 30 -10.78 -26.96 -3.96
C GLY A 30 -9.37 -26.42 -4.22
N THR A 31 -8.83 -25.63 -3.28
CA THR A 31 -7.49 -25.03 -3.37
C THR A 31 -6.65 -25.36 -2.13
N ASN A 32 -5.36 -25.03 -2.17
CA ASN A 32 -4.49 -25.12 -0.99
C ASN A 32 -4.43 -23.77 -0.25
N LEU A 33 -4.03 -23.84 1.02
CA LEU A 33 -3.96 -22.68 1.91
C LEU A 33 -3.04 -21.57 1.35
N LYS A 34 -1.89 -21.94 0.77
CA LYS A 34 -0.94 -20.97 0.20
C LYS A 34 -1.61 -20.15 -0.91
N ARG A 35 -2.23 -20.81 -1.88
CA ARG A 35 -2.86 -20.16 -3.04
C ARG A 35 -4.06 -19.31 -2.62
N LEU A 36 -4.81 -19.75 -1.60
CA LEU A 36 -5.88 -18.94 -1.00
C LEU A 36 -5.32 -17.64 -0.42
N ILE A 37 -4.28 -17.73 0.43
CA ILE A 37 -3.66 -16.56 1.06
C ILE A 37 -3.08 -15.60 0.01
N GLU A 38 -2.37 -16.12 -0.99
CA GLU A 38 -1.82 -15.31 -2.09
C GLU A 38 -2.95 -14.57 -2.82
N SER A 39 -4.03 -15.25 -3.20
CA SER A 39 -5.17 -14.63 -3.88
C SER A 39 -5.87 -13.58 -3.02
N MET A 40 -5.94 -13.77 -1.70
CA MET A 40 -6.50 -12.78 -0.79
C MET A 40 -5.62 -11.53 -0.69
N LEU A 41 -4.30 -11.71 -0.65
CA LEU A 41 -3.34 -10.61 -0.59
C LEU A 41 -3.30 -9.82 -1.90
N ASP A 42 -3.34 -10.52 -3.04
CA ASP A 42 -3.40 -9.87 -4.36
C ASP A 42 -4.66 -9.03 -4.48
N LYS A 43 -5.83 -9.58 -4.12
CA LYS A 43 -7.09 -8.82 -4.10
C LYS A 43 -7.05 -7.61 -3.17
N ALA A 44 -6.50 -7.77 -1.97
CA ALA A 44 -6.37 -6.67 -1.04
C ALA A 44 -5.44 -5.57 -1.58
N ALA A 45 -4.41 -5.93 -2.34
CA ALA A 45 -3.53 -4.97 -3.00
C ALA A 45 -4.20 -4.32 -4.23
N ASP A 46 -4.98 -5.07 -5.00
CA ASP A 46 -5.74 -4.56 -6.15
C ASP A 46 -6.87 -3.61 -5.71
N GLU A 47 -7.54 -3.93 -4.59
CA GLU A 47 -8.58 -3.09 -3.97
C GLU A 47 -7.99 -1.88 -3.24
N TYR A 48 -6.69 -1.90 -2.92
CA TYR A 48 -5.99 -0.74 -2.39
C TYR A 48 -5.83 0.30 -3.50
N ASP A 49 -6.89 1.06 -3.73
CA ASP A 49 -6.91 2.14 -4.71
C ASP A 49 -5.98 3.26 -4.23
N GLY A 50 -4.79 3.33 -4.84
CA GLY A 50 -3.85 4.43 -4.61
C GLY A 50 -4.48 5.80 -4.89
N ASN A 51 -5.56 5.84 -5.69
CA ASN A 51 -6.27 7.06 -6.03
C ASN A 51 -7.22 7.52 -4.90
N GLU A 52 -7.79 6.62 -4.10
CA GLU A 52 -8.53 6.97 -2.86
C GLU A 52 -7.60 7.60 -1.83
N SER A 53 -6.39 7.04 -1.68
CA SER A 53 -5.36 7.60 -0.80
C SER A 53 -4.89 8.97 -1.28
N TYR A 54 -4.67 9.13 -2.59
CA TYR A 54 -4.34 10.43 -3.19
C TYR A 54 -5.49 11.44 -3.07
N ARG A 55 -6.74 11.02 -3.28
CA ARG A 55 -7.94 11.86 -3.15
C ARG A 55 -8.10 12.33 -1.71
N TYR A 56 -8.00 11.42 -0.72
CA TYR A 56 -8.09 11.76 0.69
C TYR A 56 -7.00 12.76 1.11
N LEU A 57 -5.75 12.54 0.71
CA LEU A 57 -4.66 13.47 0.99
C LEU A 57 -4.90 14.81 0.30
N SER A 58 -5.33 14.80 -0.97
CA SER A 58 -5.67 16.02 -1.70
C SER A 58 -6.83 16.81 -1.08
N GLU A 59 -7.79 16.15 -0.44
CA GLU A 59 -8.99 16.80 0.13
C GLU A 59 -8.75 17.28 1.57
N ASN A 60 -7.94 16.55 2.35
CA ASN A 60 -7.75 16.82 3.79
C ASN A 60 -6.42 17.49 4.12
N TYR A 61 -5.38 17.31 3.29
CA TYR A 61 -4.05 17.89 3.44
C TYR A 61 -3.56 18.46 2.09
N PRO A 62 -4.17 19.55 1.61
CA PRO A 62 -3.88 20.14 0.31
C PRO A 62 -2.56 20.92 0.28
N ASP A 63 -1.65 20.69 1.24
CA ASP A 63 -0.36 21.37 1.40
C ASP A 63 0.48 21.34 0.11
N GLY A 64 0.26 20.34 -0.76
CA GLY A 64 0.87 20.24 -2.09
C GLY A 64 0.10 20.89 -3.26
N LYS A 65 -1.08 21.47 -3.02
CA LYS A 65 -1.95 22.11 -4.03
C LYS A 65 -2.03 23.63 -3.94
N VAL A 66 -1.55 24.23 -2.85
CA VAL A 66 -1.52 25.69 -2.66
C VAL A 66 -0.07 26.16 -2.76
N MET A 67 0.17 27.21 -3.55
CA MET A 67 1.47 27.88 -3.57
C MET A 67 1.77 28.41 -2.16
N LEU A 68 2.94 28.05 -1.61
CA LEU A 68 3.37 28.54 -0.30
C LEU A 68 3.34 30.07 -0.26
N GLY A 69 2.92 30.62 0.88
CA GLY A 69 3.09 32.04 1.17
C GLY A 69 4.58 32.42 1.19
N LYS A 70 4.88 33.72 1.16
CA LYS A 70 6.26 34.20 1.14
C LYS A 70 7.05 33.77 2.39
N GLU A 71 6.41 33.85 3.56
CA GLU A 71 7.00 33.44 4.86
C GLU A 71 7.17 31.91 4.93
N GLU A 72 6.13 31.13 4.63
CA GLU A 72 6.22 29.66 4.63
C GLU A 72 7.28 29.13 3.66
N ARG A 73 7.46 29.80 2.53
CA ARG A 73 8.50 29.48 1.55
C ARG A 73 9.90 29.75 2.10
N GLU A 74 10.11 30.87 2.78
CA GLU A 74 11.39 31.21 3.41
C GLU A 74 11.73 30.23 4.53
N GLU A 75 10.76 29.88 5.39
CA GLU A 75 10.91 28.86 6.43
C GLU A 75 11.23 27.48 5.85
N PHE A 76 10.58 27.10 4.75
CA PHE A 76 10.83 25.83 4.08
C PHE A 76 12.23 25.77 3.43
N ILE A 77 12.67 26.87 2.81
CA ILE A 77 14.01 26.98 2.22
C ILE A 77 15.09 26.91 3.31
N ASP A 78 14.87 27.57 4.45
CA ASP A 78 15.76 27.52 5.61
C ASP A 78 15.83 26.11 6.22
N TRP A 79 14.68 25.43 6.37
CA TRP A 79 14.61 24.04 6.83
C TRP A 79 15.35 23.08 5.90
N LEU A 80 15.28 23.28 4.58
CA LEU A 80 16.01 22.49 3.59
C LEU A 80 17.52 22.83 3.55
N GLY A 81 17.94 23.94 4.14
CA GLY A 81 19.34 24.40 4.14
C GLY A 81 19.87 24.75 2.74
N VAL A 82 18.97 25.13 1.83
CA VAL A 82 19.33 25.52 0.44
C VAL A 82 19.25 27.03 0.27
N VAL A 83 20.09 27.59 -0.59
CA VAL A 83 20.05 29.03 -0.90
C VAL A 83 19.34 29.21 -2.24
N GLU A 84 18.29 30.03 -2.25
CA GLU A 84 17.58 30.40 -3.48
C GLU A 84 18.53 31.13 -4.44
N LYS A 85 18.56 30.73 -5.72
CA LYS A 85 19.42 31.34 -6.75
C LYS A 85 18.74 32.52 -7.44
#